data_AF-A0A3D5HG25-F1
#
_entry.id   AF-A0A3D5HG25-F1
#
_cell.length_a   1.000
_cell.length_b   1.000
_cell.length_c   1.000
_cell.angle_alpha   90.00
_cell.angle_beta   90.00
_cell.angle_gamma   90.00
#
_symmetry.space_group_name_H-M   'P 1'
#
loop_
_entity.id
_entity.type
_entity.pdbx_description
1 polymer ?
#
loop_
_entity_poly.entity_id
_entity_poly.type
_entity_poly.pdbx_seq_one_letter_code
_entity_poly.pdbx_strand_id
1 'polypeptide(L)'
;MKELLNILRQEVELHEQLISMLQKESEGFGRLRGSELLKLQGEKSRCVRASSRLEKERIQLVEQLADSWNMASKELTLSVIISRATEEYSAPLQQCFDQLKSLIKQIHIIADENSLQASGRLKSVESSIQFMSQLQNGPPTYSDAGKIQTATSTISRTEV
;
A
#
# COMPACT_ATOMS: atom_id res chain seq x y z
N MET A 1 19.98 -5.80 22.75
CA MET A 1 18.78 -5.12 23.31
C MET A 1 18.62 -3.70 22.78
N LYS A 2 19.59 -2.80 22.96
CA LYS A 2 19.56 -1.44 22.40
C LYS A 2 19.31 -1.40 20.89
N GLU A 3 19.99 -2.25 20.13
CA GLU A 3 19.82 -2.35 18.67
C GLU A 3 18.41 -2.78 18.26
N LEU A 4 17.84 -3.78 18.94
CA LEU A 4 16.48 -4.24 18.70
C LEU A 4 15.47 -3.11 18.94
N LEU A 5 15.62 -2.38 20.04
CA LEU A 5 14.78 -1.22 20.34
C LEU A 5 14.88 -0.14 19.25
N ASN A 6 16.09 0.11 18.73
CA ASN A 6 16.29 1.07 17.66
C ASN A 6 15.59 0.63 16.36
N ILE A 7 15.69 -0.65 15.99
CA ILE A 7 15.00 -1.20 14.82
C ILE A 7 13.48 -1.03 14.97
N LEU A 8 12.90 -1.42 16.11
CA LEU A 8 11.46 -1.29 16.33
C LEU A 8 10.97 0.17 16.30
N ARG A 9 11.76 1.11 16.82
CA ARG A 9 11.42 2.54 16.73
C ARG A 9 11.42 3.04 15.29
N GLN A 10 12.41 2.65 14.50
CA GLN A 10 12.47 3.00 13.08
C GLN A 10 11.31 2.35 12.30
N GLU A 11 10.91 1.13 12.67
CA GLU A 11 9.71 0.51 12.11
C GLU A 11 8.46 1.32 12.45
N VAL A 12 8.29 1.77 13.70
CA VAL A 12 7.16 2.64 14.10
C VAL A 12 7.12 3.89 13.23
N GLU A 13 8.24 4.60 13.10
CA GLU A 13 8.33 5.83 12.30
C GLU A 13 7.96 5.59 10.82
N LEU A 14 8.43 4.49 10.22
CA LEU A 14 8.09 4.15 8.85
C LEU A 14 6.60 3.82 8.69
N HIS A 15 6.01 3.09 9.64
CA HIS A 15 4.58 2.77 9.59
C HIS A 15 3.71 4.03 9.77
N GLU A 16 4.09 4.96 10.64
CA GLU A 16 3.41 6.26 10.78
C GLU A 16 3.51 7.09 9.49
N GLN A 17 4.69 7.13 8.86
CA GLN A 17 4.87 7.77 7.55
C GLN A 17 3.99 7.13 6.47
N LEU A 18 3.88 5.80 6.46
CA LEU A 18 3.03 5.08 5.52
C LEU A 18 1.54 5.42 5.73
N ILE A 19 1.08 5.50 6.98
CA ILE A 19 -0.29 5.94 7.30
C ILE A 19 -0.53 7.35 6.77
N SER A 20 0.38 8.30 7.02
CA SER A 20 0.24 9.67 6.53
C SER A 20 0.14 9.72 4.99
N MET A 21 0.93 8.92 4.29
CA MET A 21 0.87 8.81 2.83
C MET A 21 -0.44 8.18 2.33
N LEU A 22 -0.95 7.16 3.01
CA LEU A 22 -2.23 6.52 2.69
C LEU A 22 -3.41 7.47 2.95
N GLN A 23 -3.38 8.24 4.03
CA GLN A 23 -4.39 9.26 4.31
C GLN A 23 -4.36 10.38 3.27
N LYS A 24 -3.17 10.86 2.89
CA LYS A 24 -3.01 11.85 1.83
C LYS A 24 -3.55 11.37 0.48
N GLU A 25 -3.39 10.09 0.18
CA GLU A 25 -4.01 9.47 -1.00
C GLU A 25 -5.55 9.49 -0.89
N SER A 26 -6.07 9.06 0.26
CA SER A 26 -7.51 9.02 0.56
C SER A 26 -8.18 10.39 0.41
N GLU A 27 -7.60 11.42 1.04
CA GLU A 27 -8.11 12.80 1.01
C GLU A 27 -7.86 13.49 -0.33
N GLY A 28 -6.77 13.13 -1.00
CA GLY A 28 -6.33 13.72 -2.25
C GLY A 28 -7.10 13.20 -3.47
N PHE A 29 -7.92 12.17 -3.31
CA PHE A 29 -8.66 11.55 -4.39
C PHE A 29 -9.62 12.52 -5.11
N GLY A 30 -9.35 12.79 -6.39
CA GLY A 30 -10.11 13.76 -7.20
C GLY A 30 -9.62 15.20 -7.09
N ARG A 31 -8.60 15.45 -6.25
CA ARG A 31 -7.91 16.74 -6.11
C ARG A 31 -6.48 16.68 -6.61
N LEU A 32 -5.80 15.56 -6.36
CA LEU A 32 -4.43 15.31 -6.79
C LEU A 32 -4.35 15.11 -8.29
N ARG A 33 -3.34 15.74 -8.90
CA ARG A 33 -2.94 15.49 -10.28
C ARG A 33 -2.29 14.11 -10.39
N GLY A 34 -2.37 13.48 -11.58
CA GLY A 34 -1.76 12.17 -11.83
C GLY A 34 -0.26 12.13 -11.49
N SER A 35 0.48 13.21 -11.74
CA SER A 35 1.91 13.33 -11.37
C SER A 35 2.15 13.34 -9.85
N GLU A 36 1.25 13.95 -9.08
CA GLU A 36 1.33 13.99 -7.62
C GLU A 36 1.00 12.62 -7.02
N LEU A 37 0.00 11.94 -7.59
CA LEU A 37 -0.34 10.57 -7.21
C LEU A 37 0.83 9.62 -7.52
N LEU A 38 1.47 9.74 -8.69
CA LEU A 38 2.64 8.94 -9.05
C LEU A 38 3.81 9.17 -8.08
N LYS A 39 4.06 10.42 -7.70
CA LYS A 39 5.08 10.74 -6.69
C LYS A 39 4.76 10.08 -5.35
N LEU A 40 3.50 10.16 -4.91
CA LEU A 40 3.03 9.54 -3.66
C LEU A 40 3.18 8.01 -3.69
N GLN A 41 2.89 7.36 -4.83
CA GLN A 41 3.13 5.92 -5.01
C GLN A 41 4.63 5.58 -4.90
N GLY A 42 5.50 6.41 -5.46
CA GLY A 42 6.94 6.26 -5.33
C GLY A 42 7.43 6.37 -3.88
N GLU A 43 6.89 7.31 -3.11
CA GLU A 43 7.17 7.49 -1.68
C GLU A 43 6.70 6.28 -0.85
N LYS A 44 5.46 5.83 -1.03
CA LYS A 44 4.93 4.61 -0.39
C LYS A 44 5.80 3.39 -0.69
N SER A 45 6.17 3.21 -1.96
CA SER A 45 7.01 2.09 -2.39
C SER A 45 8.39 2.11 -1.73
N ARG A 46 8.99 3.30 -1.51
CA ARG A 46 10.25 3.44 -0.77
C ARG A 46 10.07 3.08 0.71
N CYS A 47 8.99 3.56 1.33
CA CYS A 47 8.68 3.28 2.73
C CYS A 47 8.49 1.77 2.98
N VAL A 48 7.70 1.09 2.13
CA VAL A 48 7.50 -0.37 2.22
C VAL A 48 8.81 -1.14 2.08
N ARG A 49 9.68 -0.75 1.13
CA ARG A 49 11.00 -1.37 0.99
C ARG A 49 11.90 -1.16 2.21
N ALA A 50 11.88 0.04 2.79
CA ALA A 50 12.63 0.34 4.01
C ALA A 50 12.12 -0.49 5.19
N SER A 51 10.81 -0.61 5.37
CA SER A 51 10.20 -1.43 6.42
C SER A 51 10.53 -2.92 6.23
N SER A 52 10.46 -3.43 5.00
CA SER A 52 10.86 -4.82 4.72
C SER A 52 12.34 -5.10 5.00
N ARG A 53 13.21 -4.11 4.81
CA ARG A 53 14.63 -4.22 5.18
C ARG A 53 14.81 -4.27 6.69
N LEU A 54 14.16 -3.38 7.45
CA LEU A 54 14.23 -3.40 8.91
C LEU A 54 13.69 -4.70 9.49
N GLU A 55 12.61 -5.25 8.95
CA GLU A 55 12.06 -6.52 9.44
C GLU A 55 13.07 -7.67 9.23
N LYS A 56 13.83 -7.66 8.13
CA LYS A 56 14.91 -8.65 7.92
C LYS A 56 16.04 -8.47 8.93
N GLU A 57 16.46 -7.23 9.19
CA GLU A 57 17.47 -6.92 10.20
C GLU A 57 16.98 -7.33 11.61
N ARG A 58 15.70 -7.11 11.92
CA ARG A 58 15.04 -7.55 13.16
C ARG A 58 15.07 -9.07 13.31
N ILE A 59 14.68 -9.81 12.26
CA ILE A 59 14.68 -11.27 12.26
C ILE A 59 16.10 -11.81 12.53
N GLN A 60 17.11 -11.30 11.83
CA GLN A 60 18.50 -11.71 12.03
C GLN A 60 18.98 -11.44 13.46
N LEU A 61 18.63 -10.29 14.03
CA LEU A 61 18.99 -9.96 15.40
C LEU A 61 18.28 -10.85 16.42
N VAL A 62 17.01 -11.20 16.18
CA VAL A 62 16.28 -12.15 17.03
C VAL A 62 16.87 -13.56 16.93
N GLU A 63 17.31 -14.00 15.75
CA GLU A 63 18.01 -15.29 15.58
C GLU A 63 19.31 -15.33 16.41
N GLN A 64 20.13 -14.28 16.35
CA GLN A 64 21.34 -14.17 17.18
C GLN A 64 21.04 -14.16 18.68
N LEU A 65 19.95 -13.51 19.09
CA LEU A 65 19.50 -13.53 20.48
C LEU A 65 19.05 -14.93 20.92
N ALA A 66 18.35 -15.67 20.05
CA ALA A 66 17.92 -17.04 20.32
C ALA A 66 19.11 -17.96 20.55
N ASP A 67 20.13 -17.87 19.70
CA ASP A 67 21.39 -18.62 19.87
C ASP A 67 22.06 -18.28 21.21
N SER A 68 22.12 -16.98 21.56
CA SER A 68 22.72 -16.54 22.84
C SER A 68 21.96 -17.04 24.07
N TRP A 69 20.66 -17.30 23.95
CA TRP A 69 19.79 -17.79 25.02
C TRP A 69 19.59 -19.31 24.97
N ASN A 70 20.28 -19.99 24.04
CA ASN A 70 20.17 -21.43 23.80
C ASN A 70 18.71 -21.88 23.61
N MET A 71 17.93 -21.07 22.87
CA MET A 71 16.53 -21.31 22.55
C MET A 71 16.35 -21.50 21.05
N ALA A 72 15.34 -22.27 20.65
CA ALA A 72 14.95 -22.32 19.25
C ALA A 72 14.40 -20.95 18.81
N SER A 73 14.92 -20.40 17.71
CA SER A 73 14.49 -19.10 17.15
C SER A 73 12.96 -18.99 16.96
N LYS A 74 12.30 -20.11 16.60
CA LYS A 74 10.83 -20.16 16.46
C LYS A 74 10.05 -19.97 17.76
N GLU A 75 10.67 -20.20 18.91
CA GLU A 75 10.06 -20.05 20.23
C GLU A 75 10.33 -18.65 20.82
N LEU A 76 11.29 -17.92 20.26
CA LEU A 76 11.68 -16.60 20.72
C LEU A 76 10.79 -15.51 20.10
N THR A 77 9.63 -15.31 20.72
CA THR A 77 8.72 -14.21 20.36
C THR A 77 9.15 -12.89 21.01
N LEU A 78 8.71 -11.76 20.46
CA LEU A 78 9.00 -10.45 21.04
C LEU A 78 8.47 -10.31 22.47
N SER A 79 7.34 -10.94 22.79
CA SER A 79 6.81 -10.99 24.16
C SER A 79 7.73 -11.74 25.14
N VAL A 80 8.40 -12.81 24.68
CA VAL A 80 9.41 -13.53 25.48
C VAL A 80 10.67 -12.69 25.64
N ILE A 81 11.07 -11.94 24.62
CA ILE A 81 12.21 -11.01 24.70
C ILE A 81 11.91 -9.91 25.72
N ILE A 82 10.71 -9.33 25.69
CA ILE A 82 10.28 -8.27 26.61
C ILE A 82 10.26 -8.77 28.06
N SER A 83 9.76 -9.98 28.32
CA SER A 83 9.67 -10.52 29.68
C SER A 83 11.03 -10.84 30.31
N ARG A 84 12.06 -11.08 29.49
CA ARG A 84 13.44 -11.34 29.93
C ARG A 84 14.34 -10.10 29.87
N ALA A 85 13.85 -9.00 29.29
CA ALA A 85 14.58 -7.75 29.22
C ALA A 85 14.68 -7.11 30.61
N THR A 86 15.75 -6.37 30.86
CA THR A 86 15.82 -5.48 32.04
C THR A 86 14.77 -4.37 31.93
N GLU A 87 14.40 -3.77 33.06
CA GLU A 87 13.38 -2.68 33.10
C GLU A 87 13.71 -1.52 32.14
N GLU A 88 14.99 -1.26 31.90
CA GLU A 88 15.47 -0.24 30.94
C GLU A 88 14.94 -0.48 29.51
N TYR A 89 14.79 -1.74 29.10
CA TYR A 89 14.40 -2.11 27.73
C TYR A 89 13.00 -2.73 27.65
N SER A 90 12.49 -3.34 28.71
CA SER A 90 11.19 -4.02 28.68
C SER A 90 10.04 -3.07 28.36
N ALA A 91 9.94 -1.94 29.07
CA ALA A 91 8.86 -0.96 28.86
C ALA A 91 8.93 -0.28 27.47
N PRO A 92 10.09 0.21 26.99
CA PRO A 92 10.18 0.77 25.63
C PRO A 92 9.89 -0.25 24.52
N LEU A 93 10.33 -1.50 24.67
CA LEU A 93 10.05 -2.56 23.68
C LEU A 93 8.55 -2.90 23.66
N GLN A 94 7.91 -2.97 24.82
CA GLN A 94 6.46 -3.18 24.93
C GLN A 94 5.68 -2.05 24.25
N GLN A 95 6.07 -0.80 24.48
CA GLN A 95 5.45 0.35 23.82
C GLN A 95 5.55 0.25 22.31
N CYS A 96 6.74 -0.05 21.77
CA CYS A 96 6.92 -0.19 20.32
C CYS A 96 6.08 -1.34 19.76
N PHE A 97 6.01 -2.47 20.47
CA PHE A 97 5.20 -3.62 20.07
C PHE A 97 3.70 -3.27 19.97
N ASP A 98 3.16 -2.61 20.99
CA ASP A 98 1.74 -2.23 21.01
C ASP A 98 1.43 -1.18 19.94
N GLN A 99 2.35 -0.23 19.73
CA GLN A 99 2.26 0.76 18.65
C GLN A 99 2.27 0.09 17.27
N LEU A 100 3.25 -0.77 16.98
CA LEU A 100 3.33 -1.48 15.69
C LEU A 100 2.07 -2.29 15.42
N LYS A 101 1.55 -3.01 16.43
CA LYS A 101 0.32 -3.78 16.31
C LYS A 101 -0.89 -2.89 15.97
N SER A 102 -0.96 -1.69 16.54
CA SER A 102 -2.00 -0.71 16.22
C SER A 102 -1.82 -0.14 14.81
N LEU A 103 -0.60 0.26 14.45
CA LEU A 103 -0.28 0.88 13.16
C LEU A 103 -0.54 -0.07 11.99
N ILE A 104 -0.15 -1.35 12.11
CA ILE A 104 -0.40 -2.37 11.08
C ILE A 104 -1.90 -2.52 10.81
N LYS A 105 -2.72 -2.57 11.87
CA LYS A 105 -4.19 -2.62 11.71
C LYS A 105 -4.74 -1.40 10.99
N GLN A 106 -4.26 -0.21 11.35
CA GLN A 106 -4.67 1.04 10.70
C GLN A 106 -4.27 1.07 9.23
N ILE A 107 -3.05 0.62 8.90
CA ILE A 107 -2.56 0.52 7.52
C ILE A 107 -3.47 -0.38 6.69
N HIS A 108 -3.85 -1.55 7.21
CA HIS A 108 -4.77 -2.45 6.50
C HIS A 108 -6.12 -1.79 6.21
N ILE A 109 -6.72 -1.16 7.21
CA ILE A 109 -8.02 -0.47 7.05
C ILE A 109 -7.93 0.61 5.96
N ILE A 110 -6.96 1.51 6.05
CA ILE A 110 -6.86 2.64 5.11
C ILE A 110 -6.47 2.15 3.71
N ALA A 111 -5.60 1.14 3.60
CA ALA A 111 -5.21 0.57 2.31
C ALA A 111 -6.37 -0.13 1.61
N ASP A 112 -7.21 -0.86 2.35
CA ASP A 112 -8.40 -1.51 1.81
C ASP A 112 -9.43 -0.48 1.35
N GLU A 113 -9.65 0.58 2.13
CA GLU A 113 -10.52 1.70 1.74
C GLU A 113 -10.01 2.40 0.47
N ASN A 114 -8.72 2.71 0.39
CA ASN A 114 -8.11 3.33 -0.79
C ASN A 114 -8.24 2.43 -2.02
N SER A 115 -8.04 1.11 -1.86
CA SER A 115 -8.20 0.12 -2.93
C SER A 115 -9.63 0.09 -3.46
N LEU A 116 -10.62 0.06 -2.55
CA LEU A 116 -12.03 0.08 -2.91
C LEU A 116 -12.41 1.36 -3.66
N GLN A 117 -11.96 2.52 -3.17
CA GLN A 117 -12.22 3.81 -3.81
C GLN A 117 -11.56 3.91 -5.20
N ALA A 118 -10.30 3.47 -5.34
CA ALA A 118 -9.61 3.47 -6.62
C ALA A 118 -10.31 2.57 -7.65
N SER A 119 -10.69 1.35 -7.24
CA SER A 119 -11.41 0.40 -8.09
C SER A 119 -12.77 0.95 -8.55
N GLY A 120 -13.55 1.52 -7.64
CA GLY A 120 -14.84 2.13 -7.98
C GLY A 120 -14.72 3.27 -8.98
N ARG A 121 -13.68 4.10 -8.86
CA ARG A 121 -13.44 5.22 -9.77
C ARG A 121 -12.96 4.76 -11.14
N LEU A 122 -12.08 3.75 -11.21
CA LEU A 122 -11.65 3.18 -12.49
C LEU A 122 -12.83 2.59 -13.27
N LYS A 123 -13.75 1.89 -12.58
CA LYS A 123 -14.99 1.40 -13.20
C LYS A 123 -15.87 2.52 -13.75
N SER A 124 -15.94 3.65 -13.04
CA SER A 124 -16.68 4.83 -13.51
C SER A 124 -16.05 5.46 -14.75
N VAL A 125 -14.72 5.58 -14.78
CA VAL A 125 -13.97 6.06 -15.96
C VAL A 125 -14.17 5.11 -17.13
N GLU A 126 -14.07 3.81 -16.92
CA GLU A 126 -14.31 2.79 -17.95
C GLU A 126 -15.73 2.88 -18.53
N SER A 127 -16.74 3.00 -17.65
CA SER A 127 -18.14 3.17 -18.06
C SER A 127 -18.35 4.45 -18.86
N SER A 128 -17.68 5.53 -18.48
CA SER A 128 -17.74 6.82 -19.19
C SER A 128 -17.11 6.71 -20.58
N ILE A 129 -15.98 6.00 -20.71
CA ILE A 129 -15.32 5.74 -21.99
C ILE A 129 -16.22 4.88 -22.90
N GLN A 130 -16.85 3.83 -22.34
CA GLN A 130 -17.79 2.98 -23.08
C GLN A 130 -19.01 3.76 -23.55
N PHE A 131 -19.56 4.65 -22.72
CA PHE A 131 -20.66 5.51 -23.11
C PHE A 131 -20.26 6.48 -24.25
N MET A 132 -19.09 7.11 -24.14
CA MET A 132 -18.58 8.01 -25.18
C MET A 132 -18.32 7.28 -26.50
N SER A 133 -17.79 6.05 -26.46
CA SER A 133 -17.55 5.26 -27.67
C SER A 133 -18.86 4.86 -28.36
N GLN A 134 -19.92 4.58 -27.60
CA GLN A 134 -21.26 4.35 -28.16
C GLN A 134 -21.81 5.59 -28.85
N LEU A 135 -21.62 6.79 -28.29
CA LEU A 135 -22.06 8.04 -28.92
C LEU A 135 -21.30 8.35 -30.21
N GLN A 136 -20.00 8.05 -30.28
CA GLN A 136 -19.18 8.28 -31.48
C GLN A 136 -19.56 7.39 -32.66
N ASN A 137 -20.17 6.23 -32.41
CA ASN A 137 -20.57 5.29 -33.46
C ASN A 137 -21.92 5.63 -34.11
N GLY A 138 -22.52 6.77 -33.76
CA GLY A 138 -23.78 7.26 -34.33
C GLY A 138 -24.97 6.30 -34.16
N PRO A 139 -26.22 6.75 -34.33
CA PRO A 139 -27.32 5.82 -34.54
C PRO A 139 -27.08 5.04 -35.84
N PRO A 140 -27.45 3.75 -35.91
CA PRO A 140 -27.37 2.99 -37.14
C PRO A 140 -28.16 3.71 -38.25
N THR A 141 -27.50 4.04 -39.35
CA THR A 141 -28.13 4.65 -40.53
C THR A 141 -28.33 3.62 -41.62
N TYR A 142 -29.38 3.83 -42.44
CA TYR A 142 -29.62 2.99 -43.61
C TYR A 142 -28.61 3.34 -44.70
N SER A 143 -27.97 2.31 -45.27
CA SER A 143 -27.19 2.41 -46.50
C SER A 143 -28.07 2.69 -47.72
N ASP A 144 -27.48 3.11 -48.84
CA ASP A 144 -28.18 3.23 -50.13
C ASP A 144 -28.87 1.94 -50.61
N ALA A 145 -28.44 0.77 -50.09
CA ALA A 145 -29.07 -0.53 -50.34
C ALA A 145 -30.16 -0.90 -49.31
N GLY A 146 -30.57 0.02 -48.44
CA GLY A 146 -31.60 -0.20 -47.41
C GLY A 146 -31.19 -1.09 -46.23
N LYS A 147 -29.89 -1.45 -46.11
CA LYS A 147 -29.36 -2.21 -44.97
C LYS A 147 -28.93 -1.28 -43.83
N ILE A 148 -29.15 -1.71 -42.59
CA ILE A 148 -28.68 -0.99 -41.40
C ILE A 148 -27.15 -1.10 -41.34
N GLN A 149 -26.46 0.04 -41.35
CA GLN A 149 -25.02 0.13 -41.08
C GLN A 149 -24.80 0.70 -39.68
N THR A 150 -24.08 -0.03 -38.84
CA THR A 150 -23.48 0.54 -37.63
C THR A 150 -22.31 1.40 -38.07
N ALA A 151 -22.22 2.67 -37.67
CA ALA A 151 -21.06 3.48 -38.02
C ALA A 151 -19.85 2.95 -37.25
N THR A 152 -19.12 2.02 -37.86
CA THR A 152 -17.81 1.59 -37.38
C THR A 152 -16.83 2.70 -37.69
N SER A 153 -16.69 3.65 -36.76
CA SER A 153 -15.57 4.57 -36.74
C SER A 153 -14.30 3.75 -36.52
N THR A 154 -13.68 3.30 -37.61
CA THR A 154 -12.39 2.61 -37.56
C THR A 154 -11.36 3.67 -37.17
N ILE A 155 -11.01 3.71 -35.89
CA ILE A 155 -9.84 4.48 -35.43
C ILE A 155 -8.63 3.82 -36.10
N SER A 156 -8.16 4.42 -37.20
CA SER A 156 -6.85 4.10 -37.74
C SER A 156 -5.83 4.50 -36.69
N ARG A 157 -5.26 3.50 -36.02
CA ARG A 157 -4.15 3.68 -35.08
C ARG A 157 -2.95 4.11 -35.91
N THR A 158 -2.69 5.40 -36.00
CA THR A 158 -1.47 5.92 -36.62
C THR A 158 -0.31 5.56 -35.69
N GLU A 159 0.57 4.69 -36.16
CA GLU A 159 1.88 4.44 -35.54
C GLU A 159 2.72 5.72 -35.65
N VAL A 160 3.25 6.21 -34.53
CA VAL A 160 4.37 7.16 -34.45
C VAL A 160 5.31 6.66 -33.37
#